data_AF-A0A7C4VET2-F1
#
_entry.id   AF-A0A7C4VET2-F1
#
_cell.length_a   1.000
_cell.length_b   1.000
_cell.length_c   1.000
_cell.angle_alpha   90.00
_cell.angle_beta   90.00
_cell.angle_gamma   90.00
#
_symmetry.space_group_name_H-M   'P 1'
#
loop_
_entity.id
_entity.type
_entity.pdbx_description
1 polymer ?
#
loop_
_entity_poly.entity_id
_entity_poly.type
_entity_poly.pdbx_seq_one_letter_code
_entity_poly.pdbx_strand_id
1 'polypeptide(L)'
;MSYEFLILHALKNKLVRHQNNKWDAPLITKDSGTPEEITEWLWLNFYSFVDGNHTRVALNRLLSKGYVVRNEDGTYCITPKGEQYYEENRDKIFNSPLTPTELCIYDLLCEKAIEFNKVYRFKVKEVAEVLGMPFKRCLSTCLSLHCKNKAFLLKIKGEYWVRLSFLEFEKLKEEVEEYDA
;
A
#
# COMPACT_ATOMS: atom_id res chain seq x y z
N MET A 1 0.19 -11.31 -3.98
CA MET A 1 -1.18 -10.95 -3.59
C MET A 1 -1.35 -9.44 -3.48
N SER A 2 -0.67 -8.75 -2.56
CA SER A 2 -0.84 -7.31 -2.34
C SER A 2 -0.43 -6.42 -3.53
N TYR A 3 0.76 -6.61 -4.12
CA TYR A 3 1.20 -5.79 -5.26
C TYR A 3 0.27 -5.92 -6.48
N GLU A 4 -0.17 -7.15 -6.80
CA GLU A 4 -1.11 -7.39 -7.90
C GLU A 4 -2.42 -6.63 -7.69
N PHE A 5 -2.93 -6.62 -6.46
CA PHE A 5 -4.15 -5.89 -6.14
C PHE A 5 -3.97 -4.37 -6.24
N LEU A 6 -2.81 -3.84 -5.83
CA LEU A 6 -2.50 -2.42 -5.98
C LEU A 6 -2.45 -1.99 -7.45
N ILE A 7 -1.93 -2.85 -8.34
CA ILE A 7 -1.95 -2.59 -9.79
C ILE A 7 -3.38 -2.56 -10.32
N LEU A 8 -4.23 -3.51 -9.92
CA LEU A 8 -5.64 -3.50 -10.29
C LEU A 8 -6.36 -2.28 -9.73
N HIS A 9 -6.04 -1.87 -8.50
CA HIS A 9 -6.57 -0.66 -7.88
C HIS A 9 -6.19 0.60 -8.68
N ALA A 10 -4.94 0.73 -9.11
CA ALA A 10 -4.47 1.85 -9.92
C ALA A 10 -5.20 1.93 -11.27
N LEU A 11 -5.32 0.78 -11.97
CA LEU A 11 -6.01 0.70 -13.26
C LEU A 11 -7.53 0.95 -13.11
N LYS A 12 -8.16 0.41 -12.06
CA LYS A 12 -9.59 0.61 -11.79
C LYS A 12 -9.93 2.06 -11.47
N ASN A 13 -9.03 2.78 -10.81
CA ASN A 13 -9.17 4.22 -10.54
C ASN A 13 -8.71 5.09 -11.72
N LYS A 14 -8.59 4.54 -12.93
CA LYS A 14 -8.36 5.29 -14.17
C LYS A 14 -7.13 6.21 -14.14
N LEU A 15 -6.07 5.81 -13.45
CA LEU A 15 -4.78 6.52 -13.41
C LEU A 15 -4.90 8.05 -13.36
N VAL A 16 -5.70 8.56 -12.42
CA VAL A 16 -5.95 10.02 -12.30
C VAL A 16 -4.64 10.76 -12.00
N ARG A 17 -4.31 11.78 -12.81
CA ARG A 17 -3.15 12.67 -12.57
C ARG A 17 -3.45 14.11 -12.93
N HIS A 18 -2.78 15.04 -12.26
CA HIS A 18 -2.76 16.44 -12.66
C HIS A 18 -2.09 16.61 -14.02
N GLN A 19 -2.72 17.36 -14.93
CA GLN A 19 -2.11 17.69 -16.21
C GLN A 19 -0.77 18.42 -16.00
N ASN A 20 0.28 17.96 -16.67
CA ASN A 20 1.65 18.49 -16.55
C ASN A 20 2.22 18.50 -15.11
N ASN A 21 1.73 17.63 -14.21
CA ASN A 21 2.14 17.57 -12.80
C ASN A 21 1.97 18.90 -12.03
N LYS A 22 1.02 19.73 -12.47
CA LYS A 22 0.69 21.01 -11.84
C LYS A 22 -0.57 20.86 -10.97
N TRP A 23 -0.45 21.15 -9.67
CA TRP A 23 -1.54 20.98 -8.69
C TRP A 23 -2.81 21.77 -9.02
N ASP A 24 -2.68 22.88 -9.74
CA ASP A 24 -3.76 23.74 -10.22
C ASP A 24 -4.35 23.32 -11.58
N ALA A 25 -3.75 22.33 -12.24
CA ALA A 25 -4.19 21.89 -13.56
C ALA A 25 -5.30 20.82 -13.50
N PRO A 26 -6.13 20.71 -14.55
CA PRO A 26 -7.20 19.71 -14.63
C PRO A 26 -6.68 18.28 -14.44
N LEU A 27 -7.50 17.45 -13.82
CA LEU A 27 -7.22 16.01 -13.70
C LEU A 27 -7.46 15.33 -15.05
N ILE A 28 -6.50 14.52 -15.48
CA ILE A 28 -6.61 13.63 -16.63
C ILE A 28 -6.80 12.21 -16.11
N THR A 29 -7.78 11.50 -16.67
CA THR A 29 -8.01 10.08 -16.40
C THR A 29 -7.63 9.26 -17.63
N LYS A 30 -7.04 8.08 -17.40
CA LYS A 30 -6.69 7.10 -18.43
C LYS A 30 -7.13 5.71 -17.99
N ASP A 31 -7.83 5.00 -18.85
CA ASP A 31 -8.27 3.62 -18.60
C ASP A 31 -7.13 2.59 -18.80
N SER A 32 -5.99 3.03 -19.33
CA SER A 32 -4.79 2.21 -19.53
C SER A 32 -3.53 2.96 -19.12
N GLY A 33 -2.47 2.22 -18.78
CA GLY A 33 -1.17 2.82 -18.50
C GLY A 33 0.01 1.91 -18.72
N THR A 34 1.16 2.52 -18.98
CA THR A 34 2.46 1.82 -18.97
C THR A 34 2.85 1.39 -17.54
N PRO A 35 3.78 0.44 -17.36
CA PRO A 35 4.29 0.10 -16.04
C PRO A 35 4.83 1.31 -15.26
N GLU A 36 5.42 2.27 -15.96
CA GLU A 36 5.93 3.52 -15.41
C GLU A 36 4.80 4.40 -14.89
N GLU A 37 3.76 4.65 -15.70
CA GLU A 37 2.60 5.46 -15.30
C GLU A 37 1.84 4.84 -14.12
N ILE A 38 1.71 3.51 -14.08
CA ILE A 38 1.10 2.80 -12.96
C ILE A 38 1.95 2.96 -11.69
N THR A 39 3.27 2.85 -11.82
CA THR A 39 4.19 3.03 -10.69
C THR A 39 4.14 4.46 -10.15
N GLU A 40 4.12 5.45 -11.04
CA GLU A 40 3.97 6.86 -10.68
C GLU A 40 2.64 7.12 -9.96
N TRP A 41 1.53 6.59 -10.49
CA TRP A 41 0.22 6.69 -9.85
C TRP A 41 0.24 6.11 -8.43
N LEU A 42 0.85 4.94 -8.26
CA LEU A 42 0.99 4.30 -6.94
C LEU A 42 1.78 5.18 -5.98
N TRP A 43 2.86 5.83 -6.42
CA TRP A 43 3.63 6.76 -5.59
C TRP A 43 2.82 7.98 -5.15
N LEU A 44 2.08 8.58 -6.09
CA LEU A 44 1.21 9.73 -5.81
C LEU A 44 0.07 9.36 -4.85
N ASN A 45 -0.33 8.09 -4.82
CA ASN A 45 -1.35 7.55 -3.93
C ASN A 45 -0.74 6.80 -2.74
N PHE A 46 0.40 7.28 -2.24
CA PHE A 46 1.06 6.84 -1.00
C PHE A 46 1.67 5.43 -0.99
N TYR A 47 1.65 4.70 -2.10
CA TYR A 47 2.28 3.38 -2.26
C TYR A 47 3.75 3.46 -2.72
N SER A 48 4.53 4.37 -2.11
CA SER A 48 5.93 4.67 -2.47
C SER A 48 6.93 3.50 -2.33
N PHE A 49 6.53 2.42 -1.66
CA PHE A 49 7.34 1.20 -1.51
C PHE A 49 7.30 0.27 -2.73
N VAL A 50 6.37 0.50 -3.66
CA VAL A 50 6.30 -0.19 -4.96
C VAL A 50 7.35 0.44 -5.87
N ASP A 51 8.14 -0.34 -6.61
CA ASP A 51 9.01 0.21 -7.67
C ASP A 51 8.64 -0.40 -9.03
N GLY A 52 9.25 0.10 -10.10
CA GLY A 52 8.95 -0.35 -11.46
C GLY A 52 9.15 -1.87 -11.67
N ASN A 53 10.07 -2.50 -10.93
CA ASN A 53 10.25 -3.96 -10.99
C ASN A 53 9.08 -4.68 -10.32
N HIS A 54 8.59 -4.20 -9.17
CA HIS A 54 7.38 -4.76 -8.55
C HIS A 54 6.19 -4.67 -9.50
N THR A 55 6.01 -3.51 -10.14
CA THR A 55 4.92 -3.28 -11.10
C THR A 55 5.01 -4.24 -12.28
N ARG A 56 6.18 -4.37 -12.91
CA ARG A 56 6.38 -5.28 -14.05
C ARG A 56 6.14 -6.74 -13.69
N VAL A 57 6.65 -7.20 -12.54
CA VAL A 57 6.44 -8.57 -12.05
C VAL A 57 4.95 -8.82 -11.75
N ALA A 58 4.26 -7.86 -11.12
CA ALA A 58 2.85 -7.95 -10.82
C ALA A 58 2.00 -7.98 -12.11
N LEU A 59 2.29 -7.12 -13.08
CA LEU A 59 1.62 -7.10 -14.39
C LEU A 59 1.76 -8.44 -15.12
N ASN A 60 2.96 -9.03 -15.15
CA ASN A 60 3.17 -10.34 -15.78
C ASN A 60 2.31 -11.44 -15.12
N ARG A 61 2.18 -11.42 -13.79
CA ARG A 61 1.30 -12.36 -13.08
C ARG A 61 -0.17 -12.10 -13.36
N LEU A 62 -0.60 -10.84 -13.38
CA LEU A 62 -1.97 -10.46 -13.72
C LEU A 62 -2.33 -10.85 -15.17
N LEU A 63 -1.40 -10.69 -16.12
CA LEU A 63 -1.54 -11.14 -17.50
C LEU A 63 -1.79 -12.66 -17.55
N SER A 64 -0.95 -13.45 -16.86
CA SER A 64 -1.09 -14.91 -16.82
C SER A 64 -2.42 -15.39 -16.22
N LYS A 65 -3.05 -14.56 -15.36
CA LYS A 65 -4.36 -14.81 -14.75
C LYS A 65 -5.53 -14.33 -15.64
N GLY A 66 -5.25 -13.58 -16.70
CA GLY A 66 -6.24 -12.92 -17.54
C GLY A 66 -6.98 -11.80 -16.82
N TYR A 67 -6.37 -11.14 -15.83
CA TYR A 67 -6.96 -10.01 -15.12
C TYR A 67 -6.64 -8.67 -15.79
N VAL A 68 -5.53 -8.59 -16.51
CA VAL A 68 -5.16 -7.45 -17.34
C VAL A 68 -4.87 -7.94 -18.76
N VAL A 69 -4.94 -7.01 -19.72
CA VAL A 69 -4.48 -7.20 -21.10
C VAL A 69 -3.40 -6.18 -21.41
N ARG A 70 -2.43 -6.54 -22.26
CA ARG A 70 -1.40 -5.64 -22.78
C ARG A 70 -1.77 -5.23 -24.20
N ASN A 71 -1.87 -3.93 -24.43
CA ASN A 71 -2.14 -3.35 -25.74
C ASN A 71 -0.86 -3.31 -26.60
N GLU A 72 -1.03 -3.08 -27.90
CA GLU A 72 0.09 -3.00 -28.86
C GLU A 72 1.06 -1.87 -28.54
N ASP A 73 0.56 -0.75 -28.00
CA ASP A 73 1.33 0.41 -27.56
C ASP A 73 2.11 0.16 -26.24
N GLY A 74 1.96 -1.03 -25.65
CA GLY A 74 2.63 -1.42 -24.41
C GLY A 74 1.92 -0.98 -23.12
N THR A 75 0.76 -0.33 -23.22
CA THR A 75 -0.09 -0.02 -22.06
C THR A 75 -0.87 -1.25 -21.60
N TYR A 76 -1.33 -1.22 -20.35
CA TYR A 76 -2.13 -2.28 -19.73
C TYR A 76 -3.51 -1.76 -19.37
N CYS A 77 -4.54 -2.55 -19.67
CA CYS A 77 -5.92 -2.32 -19.25
C CYS A 77 -6.38 -3.41 -18.30
N ILE A 78 -7.25 -3.06 -17.35
CA ILE A 78 -7.98 -4.06 -16.57
C ILE A 78 -9.05 -4.74 -17.45
N THR A 79 -9.18 -6.05 -17.33
CA THR A 79 -10.22 -6.82 -18.04
C THR A 79 -11.48 -6.92 -17.18
N PRO A 80 -12.66 -7.28 -17.75
CA PRO A 80 -13.86 -7.52 -16.94
C PRO A 80 -13.66 -8.56 -15.82
N LYS A 81 -12.87 -9.61 -16.08
CA LYS A 81 -12.50 -10.62 -15.07
C LYS A 81 -11.66 -10.00 -13.94
N GLY A 82 -10.72 -9.13 -14.29
CA GLY A 82 -9.90 -8.40 -13.32
C GLY A 82 -10.71 -7.40 -12.50
N GLU A 83 -11.67 -6.70 -13.12
CA GLU A 83 -12.60 -5.81 -12.43
C GLU A 83 -13.46 -6.58 -11.42
N GLN A 84 -14.04 -7.71 -11.84
CA GLN A 84 -14.82 -8.55 -10.93
C GLN A 84 -13.98 -8.99 -9.73
N TYR A 85 -12.77 -9.51 -9.97
CA TYR A 85 -11.85 -9.89 -8.90
C TYR A 85 -11.52 -8.72 -7.97
N TYR A 86 -11.35 -7.52 -8.53
CA TYR A 86 -11.11 -6.31 -7.73
C TYR A 86 -12.30 -6.02 -6.80
N GLU A 87 -13.52 -5.95 -7.34
CA GLU A 87 -14.72 -5.63 -6.55
C GLU A 87 -14.99 -6.66 -5.44
N GLU A 88 -14.78 -7.95 -5.70
CA GLU A 88 -14.98 -9.03 -4.73
C GLU A 88 -13.98 -9.00 -3.55
N ASN A 89 -12.85 -8.30 -3.70
CA ASN A 89 -11.75 -8.35 -2.74
C ASN A 89 -11.33 -6.98 -2.18
N ARG A 90 -11.81 -5.85 -2.73
CA ARG A 90 -11.43 -4.50 -2.29
C ARG A 90 -11.67 -4.28 -0.80
N ASP A 91 -12.82 -4.71 -0.30
CA ASP A 91 -13.17 -4.51 1.11
C ASP A 91 -12.37 -5.44 2.02
N LYS A 92 -12.04 -6.64 1.54
CA LYS A 92 -11.16 -7.56 2.29
C LYS A 92 -9.75 -7.00 2.42
N ILE A 93 -9.29 -6.20 1.47
CA ILE A 93 -7.92 -5.69 1.44
C ILE A 93 -7.80 -4.34 2.15
N PHE A 94 -8.76 -3.44 1.94
CA PHE A 94 -8.70 -2.09 2.49
C PHE A 94 -9.49 -1.93 3.80
N ASN A 95 -10.55 -2.72 4.00
CA ASN A 95 -11.53 -2.48 5.07
C ASN A 95 -11.72 -3.66 6.03
N SER A 96 -10.98 -4.76 5.87
CA SER A 96 -11.15 -5.92 6.76
C SER A 96 -10.56 -5.68 8.15
N PRO A 97 -11.13 -6.31 9.19
CA PRO A 97 -10.54 -6.33 10.52
C PRO A 97 -9.07 -6.77 10.50
N LEU A 98 -8.31 -6.36 11.51
CA LEU A 98 -6.94 -6.83 11.67
C LEU A 98 -6.93 -8.31 12.06
N THR A 99 -6.15 -9.08 11.33
CA THR A 99 -5.82 -10.46 11.67
C THR A 99 -4.90 -10.50 12.90
N PRO A 100 -4.80 -11.63 13.61
CA PRO A 100 -3.90 -11.76 14.75
C PRO A 100 -2.44 -11.40 14.43
N THR A 101 -1.97 -11.73 13.22
CA THR A 101 -0.60 -11.38 12.80
C THR A 101 -0.44 -9.88 12.52
N GLU A 102 -1.48 -9.23 11.98
CA GLU A 102 -1.48 -7.78 11.79
C GLU A 102 -1.52 -7.03 13.12
N LEU A 103 -2.31 -7.51 14.08
CA LEU A 103 -2.35 -6.97 15.45
C LEU A 103 -0.97 -6.99 16.10
N CYS A 104 -0.22 -8.09 16.04
CA CYS A 104 1.12 -8.14 16.62
C CYS A 104 2.06 -7.01 16.14
N ILE A 105 2.00 -6.66 14.85
CA ILE A 105 2.81 -5.55 14.31
C ILE A 105 2.19 -4.21 14.70
N TYR A 106 0.87 -4.07 14.61
CA TYR A 106 0.16 -2.85 14.94
C TYR A 106 0.38 -2.45 16.41
N ASP A 107 0.19 -3.38 17.34
CA ASP A 107 0.35 -3.16 18.78
C ASP A 107 1.78 -2.73 19.12
N LEU A 108 2.79 -3.38 18.52
CA LEU A 108 4.19 -2.98 18.67
C LEU A 108 4.43 -1.53 18.18
N LEU A 109 3.83 -1.14 17.06
CA LEU A 109 3.95 0.23 16.55
C LEU A 109 3.26 1.25 17.48
N CYS A 110 2.11 0.90 18.04
CA CYS A 110 1.39 1.74 19.02
C CYS A 110 2.19 1.89 20.32
N GLU A 111 2.67 0.79 20.90
CA GLU A 111 3.48 0.79 22.12
C GLU A 111 4.70 1.71 21.96
N LYS A 112 5.42 1.57 20.85
CA LYS A 112 6.60 2.42 20.59
C LYS A 112 6.23 3.86 20.30
N ALA A 113 5.09 4.13 19.66
CA ALA A 113 4.65 5.49 19.41
C ALA A 113 4.36 6.25 20.72
N ILE A 114 3.75 5.57 21.70
CA ILE A 114 3.52 6.10 23.06
C ILE A 114 4.85 6.29 23.80
N GLU A 115 5.70 5.26 23.84
CA GLU A 115 7.00 5.30 24.52
C GLU A 115 7.85 6.52 24.10
N PHE A 116 7.84 6.83 22.80
CA PHE A 116 8.61 7.94 22.26
C PHE A 116 7.83 9.25 22.12
N ASN A 117 6.52 9.24 22.40
CA ASN A 117 5.57 10.33 22.16
C ASN A 117 5.75 10.97 20.76
N LYS A 118 5.97 10.14 19.74
CA LYS A 118 6.18 10.57 18.34
C LYS A 118 6.00 9.42 17.37
N VAL A 119 5.63 9.75 16.13
CA VAL A 119 5.62 8.80 15.03
C VAL A 119 7.06 8.42 14.63
N TYR A 120 7.53 7.28 15.13
CA TYR A 120 8.85 6.74 14.80
C TYR A 120 8.78 5.73 13.65
N ARG A 121 9.87 5.65 12.87
CA ARG A 121 10.02 4.71 11.75
C ARG A 121 10.95 3.58 12.16
N PHE A 122 10.51 2.35 11.93
CA PHE A 122 11.26 1.13 12.21
C PHE A 122 11.65 0.46 10.91
N LYS A 123 12.85 -0.15 10.84
CA LYS A 123 13.13 -1.04 9.71
C LYS A 123 12.23 -2.26 9.84
N VAL A 124 11.65 -2.71 8.73
CA VAL A 124 10.82 -3.92 8.73
C VAL A 124 11.63 -5.15 9.16
N LYS A 125 12.95 -5.16 8.94
CA LYS A 125 13.85 -6.21 9.45
C LYS A 125 13.92 -6.22 10.98
N GLU A 126 14.06 -5.06 11.60
CA GLU A 126 14.10 -4.93 13.07
C GLU A 126 12.78 -5.36 13.69
N VAL A 127 11.65 -4.94 13.11
CA VAL A 127 10.31 -5.39 13.53
C VAL A 127 10.18 -6.92 13.43
N ALA A 128 10.67 -7.50 12.34
CA ALA A 128 10.66 -8.94 12.13
C ALA A 128 11.50 -9.68 13.19
N GLU A 129 12.67 -9.14 13.55
CA GLU A 129 13.56 -9.70 14.58
C GLU A 129 12.91 -9.63 15.97
N VAL A 130 12.35 -8.48 16.36
CA VAL A 130 11.65 -8.29 17.64
C VAL A 130 10.49 -9.27 17.79
N LEU A 131 9.71 -9.49 16.73
CA LEU A 131 8.54 -10.35 16.75
C LEU A 131 8.86 -11.84 16.46
N GLY A 132 10.14 -12.20 16.25
CA GLY A 132 10.52 -13.56 15.86
C GLY A 132 9.86 -14.03 14.56
N MET A 133 9.54 -13.10 13.65
CA MET A 133 8.78 -13.36 12.43
C MET A 133 9.71 -13.43 11.20
N PRO A 134 9.48 -14.34 10.23
CA PRO A 134 10.20 -14.30 8.97
C PRO A 134 10.03 -12.96 8.24
N PHE A 135 11.13 -12.36 7.77
CA PHE A 135 11.12 -11.05 7.11
C PHE A 135 10.06 -10.92 6.00
N LYS A 136 9.93 -11.94 5.14
CA LYS A 136 8.92 -11.94 4.05
C LYS A 136 7.48 -11.86 4.59
N ARG A 137 7.21 -12.55 5.70
CA ARG A 137 5.90 -12.51 6.36
C ARG A 137 5.69 -11.14 6.99
N CYS A 138 6.66 -10.62 7.72
CA CYS A 138 6.59 -9.29 8.32
C CYS A 138 6.33 -8.20 7.27
N LEU A 139 7.09 -8.20 6.17
CA LEU A 139 6.90 -7.25 5.07
C LEU A 139 5.50 -7.34 4.45
N SER A 140 5.00 -8.57 4.21
CA SER A 140 3.66 -8.77 3.69
C SER A 140 2.58 -8.26 4.67
N THR A 141 2.79 -8.43 5.97
CA THR A 141 1.87 -7.94 7.00
C THR A 141 1.91 -6.41 7.10
N CYS A 142 3.08 -5.79 7.07
CA CYS A 142 3.21 -4.32 7.04
C CYS A 142 2.53 -3.71 5.81
N LEU A 143 2.63 -4.39 4.67
CA LEU A 143 1.93 -4.01 3.45
C LEU A 143 0.41 -4.10 3.59
N SER A 144 -0.10 -5.16 4.22
CA SER A 144 -1.53 -5.29 4.53
C SER A 144 -2.03 -4.17 5.46
N LEU A 145 -1.28 -3.88 6.53
CA LEU A 145 -1.55 -2.75 7.43
C LEU A 145 -1.54 -1.41 6.70
N HIS A 146 -0.66 -1.24 5.72
CA HIS A 146 -0.62 -0.04 4.89
C HIS A 146 -1.87 0.12 4.03
N CYS A 147 -2.32 -0.95 3.38
CA CYS A 147 -3.59 -0.94 2.64
C CYS A 147 -4.76 -0.56 3.55
N LYS A 148 -4.77 -1.02 4.81
CA LYS A 148 -5.83 -0.70 5.80
C LYS A 148 -5.67 0.67 6.47
N ASN A 149 -4.74 1.51 5.99
CA ASN A 149 -4.41 2.82 6.57
C ASN A 149 -4.01 2.77 8.07
N LYS A 150 -3.54 1.61 8.54
CA LYS A 150 -3.07 1.43 9.93
C LYS A 150 -1.59 1.75 10.08
N ALA A 151 -0.81 1.48 9.04
CA ALA A 151 0.60 1.76 9.00
C ALA A 151 0.99 2.50 7.72
N PHE A 152 2.15 3.13 7.73
CA PHE A 152 2.76 3.69 6.55
C PHE A 152 4.03 2.92 6.20
N LEU A 153 3.99 2.18 5.10
CA LEU A 153 5.13 1.43 4.56
C LEU A 153 5.85 2.28 3.52
N LEU A 154 7.18 2.29 3.57
CA LEU A 154 8.01 3.07 2.65
C LEU A 154 9.31 2.32 2.34
N LYS A 155 9.91 2.62 1.18
CA LYS A 155 11.19 2.06 0.76
C LYS A 155 12.22 3.18 0.63
N ILE A 156 13.25 3.16 1.47
CA ILE A 156 14.35 4.14 1.48
C ILE A 156 15.67 3.41 1.23
N LYS A 157 16.40 3.82 0.19
CA LYS A 157 17.73 3.28 -0.16
C LYS A 157 17.75 1.73 -0.22
N GLY A 158 16.67 1.13 -0.74
CA GLY A 158 16.53 -0.33 -0.86
C GLY A 158 16.03 -1.05 0.39
N GLU A 159 15.88 -0.35 1.52
CA GLU A 159 15.34 -0.92 2.76
C GLU A 159 13.86 -0.56 2.96
N TYR A 160 13.09 -1.49 3.53
CA TYR A 160 11.70 -1.25 3.89
C TYR A 160 11.60 -0.74 5.33
N TRP A 161 10.81 0.31 5.50
CA TRP A 161 10.54 0.94 6.79
C TRP A 161 9.04 1.04 7.00
N VAL A 162 8.63 0.93 8.25
CA VAL A 162 7.23 1.00 8.66
C VAL A 162 7.09 1.93 9.86
N ARG A 163 5.97 2.64 9.91
CA ARG A 163 5.54 3.47 11.05
C ARG A 163 4.04 3.38 11.20
N LEU A 164 3.52 3.79 12.35
CA LEU A 164 2.09 4.03 12.51
C LEU A 164 1.61 5.10 11.51
N SER A 165 0.39 4.97 10.99
CA SER A 165 -0.19 6.03 10.18
C SER A 165 -0.42 7.27 11.05
N PHE A 166 -0.40 8.47 10.44
CA PHE A 166 -0.64 9.69 11.22
C PHE A 166 -2.03 9.68 11.85
N LEU A 167 -3.04 9.21 11.11
CA LEU A 167 -4.40 9.12 11.62
C LEU A 167 -4.51 8.23 12.88
N GLU A 168 -3.85 7.07 12.88
CA GLU A 168 -3.90 6.20 14.06
C GLU A 168 -3.04 6.73 15.20
N PHE A 169 -1.96 7.46 14.91
CA PHE A 169 -1.18 8.13 15.95
C PHE A 169 -1.97 9.22 16.68
N GLU A 170 -2.69 10.07 15.94
CA GLU A 170 -3.51 11.12 16.56
C GLU A 170 -4.62 10.51 17.43
N LYS A 171 -5.32 9.47 16.95
CA LYS A 171 -6.31 8.74 17.76
C LYS A 171 -5.72 8.16 19.04
N LEU A 172 -4.55 7.53 18.93
CA LEU A 172 -3.87 6.94 20.08
C LEU A 172 -3.49 8.01 21.11
N LYS A 173 -3.10 9.21 20.65
CA LYS A 173 -2.77 10.34 21.52
C LYS A 173 -4.01 10.87 22.26
N GLU A 174 -5.13 11.02 21.55
CA GLU A 174 -6.41 11.42 22.14
C GLU A 174 -6.86 10.42 23.22
N GLU A 175 -6.78 9.10 22.92
CA GLU A 175 -7.14 8.05 23.87
C GLU A 175 -6.28 8.10 25.15
N VAL A 176 -4.96 8.27 25.03
CA VAL A 176 -4.06 8.34 26.18
C VAL A 176 -4.33 9.60 27.03
N GLU A 177 -4.58 10.75 26.38
CA GLU A 177 -4.91 12.00 27.08
C GLU A 177 -6.25 11.92 27.83
N GLU A 178 -7.25 11.20 27.31
CA GLU A 178 -8.52 10.96 28.00
C GLU A 178 -8.38 10.05 29.23
N TYR A 179 -7.45 9.09 29.21
CA TYR A 179 -7.21 8.19 30.35
C TYR A 179 -6.46 8.87 31.51
N ASP A 180 -5.67 9.91 31.21
CA ASP A 180 -4.89 10.66 32.20
C ASP A 180 -5.65 11.87 32.81
N ALA A 181 -6.88 12.14 32.36
CA ALA A 181 -7.76 13.24 32.79
C ALA A 181 -8.80 12.81 33.85
#